data_AF-A0A7T5RAM7-F1
#
_entry.id   AF-A0A7T5RAM7-F1
#
_cell.length_a   1.000
_cell.length_b   1.000
_cell.length_c   1.000
_cell.angle_alpha   90.00
_cell.angle_beta   90.00
_cell.angle_gamma   90.00
#
_symmetry.space_group_name_H-M   'P 1'
#
loop_
_entity.id
_entity.type
_entity.pdbx_description
1 polymer ?
#
loop_
_entity_poly.entity_id
_entity_poly.type
_entity_poly.pdbx_seq_one_letter_code
_entity_poly.pdbx_strand_id
1 'polypeptide(L)'
;MAEKIIEQQESIIGPVALEQARKVHGLNVDWQKHEVAFDGNKTDIVEHLVEQYQGLFGQASVEACKEAVRGIISEVPQNQIPALLR
;
A
#
# COMPACT_ATOMS: atom_id res chain seq x y z
N MET A 1 1.78 -1.32 -7.37
CA MET A 1 1.10 -0.27 -6.57
C MET A 1 1.38 -0.50 -5.10
N ALA A 2 0.97 -1.65 -4.54
CA ALA A 2 1.30 -2.02 -3.17
C ALA A 2 2.80 -1.99 -2.88
N GLU A 3 3.64 -2.46 -3.81
CA GLU A 3 5.10 -2.44 -3.71
C GLU A 3 5.61 -1.00 -3.48
N LYS A 4 5.16 -0.04 -4.30
CA LYS A 4 5.52 1.38 -4.14
C LYS A 4 5.04 1.96 -2.81
N ILE A 5 3.83 1.60 -2.38
CA ILE A 5 3.29 2.04 -1.10
C ILE A 5 4.15 1.51 0.05
N ILE A 6 4.46 0.22 0.05
CA ILE A 6 5.27 -0.44 1.09
C ILE A 6 6.68 0.16 1.12
N GLU A 7 7.31 0.34 -0.03
CA GLU A 7 8.63 0.95 -0.17
C GLU A 7 8.66 2.38 0.38
N GLN A 8 7.67 3.20 0.02
CA GLN A 8 7.58 4.58 0.53
C GLN A 8 7.37 4.60 2.04
N GLN A 9 6.50 3.73 2.57
CA GLN A 9 6.26 3.65 4.01
C GLN A 9 7.53 3.17 4.73
N GLU A 10 8.21 2.15 4.21
CA GLU A 10 9.48 1.67 4.78
C GLU A 10 10.53 2.79 4.83
N SER A 11 10.62 3.64 3.81
CA SER A 11 11.54 4.79 3.83
C SER A 11 11.20 5.84 4.91
N ILE A 12 9.96 5.90 5.39
CA ILE A 12 9.51 6.89 6.39
C ILE A 12 9.54 6.31 7.80
N ILE A 13 8.98 5.10 7.98
CA ILE A 13 8.74 4.48 9.29
C ILE A 13 9.65 3.27 9.56
N GLY A 14 10.47 2.87 8.58
CA GLY A 14 11.42 1.77 8.71
C GLY A 14 10.78 0.39 8.60
N PRO A 15 11.44 -0.67 9.13
CA PRO A 15 11.04 -2.07 8.90
C PRO A 15 9.64 -2.42 9.42
N VAL A 16 9.10 -1.61 10.34
CA VAL A 16 7.71 -1.75 10.81
C VAL A 16 6.71 -1.65 9.65
N ALA A 17 7.05 -0.97 8.55
CA ALA A 17 6.20 -0.91 7.37
C ALA A 17 5.91 -2.29 6.78
N LEU A 18 6.92 -3.18 6.76
CA LEU A 18 6.79 -4.56 6.29
C LEU A 18 5.98 -5.41 7.27
N GLU A 19 6.16 -5.20 8.57
CA GLU A 19 5.37 -5.87 9.59
C GLU A 19 3.90 -5.52 9.49
N GLN A 20 3.56 -4.26 9.17
CA GLN A 20 2.18 -3.85 8.93
C GLN A 20 1.63 -4.42 7.62
N ALA A 21 2.39 -4.37 6.52
CA ALA A 21 1.94 -4.93 5.25
C ALA A 21 1.60 -6.42 5.35
N ARG A 22 2.39 -7.19 6.09
CA ARG A 22 2.16 -8.62 6.33
C ARG A 22 0.92 -8.94 7.17
N LYS A 23 0.30 -7.96 7.82
CA LYS A 23 -0.96 -8.14 8.56
C LYS A 23 -2.19 -8.00 7.67
N VAL A 24 -2.01 -7.48 6.45
CA VAL A 24 -3.11 -7.28 5.50
C VAL A 24 -3.51 -8.63 4.91
N HIS A 25 -4.74 -9.06 5.19
CA HIS A 25 -5.26 -10.32 4.66
C HIS A 25 -5.33 -10.27 3.13
N GLY A 26 -4.87 -11.34 2.47
CA GLY A 26 -4.80 -11.43 1.02
C GLY A 26 -3.55 -10.80 0.41
N LEU A 27 -2.67 -10.17 1.21
CA LEU A 27 -1.41 -9.62 0.76
C LEU A 27 -0.23 -10.47 1.21
N ASN A 28 0.42 -11.14 0.26
CA ASN A 28 1.66 -11.88 0.50
C ASN A 28 2.86 -11.01 0.09
N VAL A 29 3.81 -10.80 1.00
CA VAL A 29 4.96 -9.90 0.77
C VAL A 29 6.27 -10.69 0.79
N ASP A 30 6.92 -10.81 -0.38
CA ASP A 30 8.29 -11.31 -0.52
C ASP A 30 9.25 -10.13 -0.72
N TRP A 31 9.69 -9.56 0.41
CA TRP A 31 10.52 -8.36 0.38
C TRP A 31 12.00 -8.62 0.07
N GLN A 32 12.43 -9.89 0.01
CA GLN A 32 13.76 -10.20 -0.51
C GLN A 32 13.84 -9.98 -2.02
N LYS A 33 12.70 -10.11 -2.71
CA LYS A 33 12.57 -9.85 -4.15
C LYS A 33 11.86 -8.55 -4.49
N HIS A 34 11.40 -7.79 -3.49
CA HIS A 34 10.50 -6.64 -3.66
C HIS A 34 9.22 -7.00 -4.42
N GLU A 35 8.67 -8.18 -4.15
CA GLU A 35 7.46 -8.69 -4.80
C GLU A 35 6.31 -8.79 -3.81
N VAL A 36 5.09 -8.60 -4.32
CA VAL A 36 3.86 -8.90 -3.60
C VAL A 36 2.93 -9.74 -4.47
N ALA A 37 2.20 -10.64 -3.82
CA ALA A 37 1.15 -11.43 -4.45
C ALA A 37 -0.18 -11.16 -3.75
N PHE A 38 -1.26 -11.15 -4.54
CA PHE A 38 -2.61 -10.90 -4.07
C PHE A 38 -3.41 -12.19 -4.12
N ASP A 39 -4.09 -12.50 -3.02
CA ASP A 39 -5.11 -13.54 -2.94
C ASP A 39 -6.47 -12.87 -2.73
N GLY A 40 -7.20 -12.65 -3.83
CA GLY A 40 -8.48 -11.96 -3.84
C GLY A 40 -8.48 -10.65 -4.64
N ASN A 41 -9.37 -9.72 -4.26
CA ASN A 41 -9.54 -8.45 -4.97
C ASN A 41 -8.39 -7.49 -4.66
N LYS A 42 -7.58 -7.20 -5.67
CA LYS A 42 -6.43 -6.29 -5.57
C LYS A 42 -6.81 -4.90 -5.05
N THR A 43 -7.90 -4.31 -5.51
CA THR A 43 -8.30 -2.95 -5.10
C THR A 43 -8.60 -2.90 -3.61
N ASP A 44 -9.37 -3.87 -3.11
CA ASP A 44 -9.75 -3.96 -1.70
C ASP A 44 -8.54 -4.25 -0.81
N ILE A 45 -7.64 -5.12 -1.27
CA ILE A 45 -6.40 -5.44 -0.54
C ILE A 45 -5.48 -4.21 -0.44
N VAL A 46 -5.37 -3.41 -1.50
CA VAL A 46 -4.58 -2.17 -1.45
C VAL A 46 -5.27 -1.13 -0.57
N GLU A 47 -6.59 -1.04 -0.57
CA GLU A 47 -7.33 -0.17 0.36
C GLU A 47 -7.01 -0.54 1.82
N HIS A 48 -7.14 -1.82 2.18
CA HIS A 48 -6.81 -2.30 3.52
C HIS A 48 -5.33 -2.08 3.89
N LEU A 49 -4.41 -2.13 2.92
CA LEU A 49 -3.01 -1.77 3.15
C LEU A 49 -2.86 -0.29 3.54
N VAL A 50 -3.56 0.60 2.86
CA VAL A 50 -3.54 2.03 3.18
C VAL A 50 -4.19 2.29 4.55
N GLU A 51 -5.31 1.62 4.86
CA GLU A 51 -5.96 1.68 6.18
C GLU A 51 -5.03 1.20 7.30
N GLN A 52 -4.30 0.10 7.06
CA GLN A 52 -3.34 -0.44 8.03
C GLN A 52 -2.25 0.58 8.38
N TYR A 53 -1.76 1.34 7.40
CA TYR A 53 -0.82 2.43 7.64
C TYR A 53 -1.47 3.67 8.24
N GLN A 54 -2.70 4.00 7.83
CA GLN A 54 -3.49 5.07 8.42
C GLN A 54 -3.67 4.87 9.93
N GLY A 55 -3.82 3.62 10.39
CA GLY A 55 -3.90 3.29 11.82
C GLY A 55 -2.70 3.72 12.66
N LEU A 56 -1.53 3.98 12.05
CA LEU A 56 -0.31 4.41 12.76
C LEU A 56 -0.19 5.94 12.90
N PHE A 57 -0.36 6.68 11.80
CA PHE A 57 -0.13 8.14 11.75
C PHE A 57 -1.28 8.92 11.12
N GLY A 58 -2.46 8.32 11.04
CA GLY A 58 -3.66 8.94 10.49
C GLY A 58 -3.48 9.38 9.05
N GLN A 59 -3.93 10.60 8.76
CA GLN A 59 -3.92 11.15 7.39
C GLN A 59 -2.51 11.28 6.80
N ALA A 60 -1.48 11.48 7.62
CA ALA A 60 -0.10 11.60 7.12
C ALA A 60 0.35 10.31 6.39
N SER A 61 -0.04 9.14 6.90
CA SER A 61 0.21 7.87 6.21
C SER A 61 -0.50 7.79 4.87
N VAL A 62 -1.74 8.27 4.80
CA VAL A 62 -2.55 8.27 3.56
C VAL A 62 -1.90 9.17 2.51
N GLU A 63 -1.48 10.37 2.88
CA GLU A 63 -0.79 11.29 1.95
C GLU A 63 0.54 10.71 1.45
N ALA A 64 1.29 10.04 2.32
CA ALA A 64 2.51 9.34 1.90
C ALA A 64 2.20 8.20 0.90
N CYS A 65 1.11 7.46 1.09
CA CYS A 65 0.66 6.45 0.13
C CYS A 65 0.24 7.08 -1.22
N LYS A 66 -0.46 8.23 -1.19
CA LYS A 66 -0.83 8.97 -2.41
C LYS A 66 0.40 9.43 -3.19
N GLU A 67 1.40 9.96 -2.50
CA GLU A 67 2.66 10.37 -3.13
C GLU A 67 3.38 9.18 -3.76
N ALA A 68 3.43 8.04 -3.07
CA ALA A 68 4.09 6.82 -3.56
C ALA A 68 3.58 6.35 -4.93
N VAL A 69 2.28 6.55 -5.19
CA VAL A 69 1.61 6.06 -6.41
C VAL A 69 1.39 7.15 -7.45
N ARG A 70 1.69 8.43 -7.16
CA ARG A 70 1.41 9.57 -8.04
C ARG A 70 1.91 9.36 -9.47
N GLY A 71 3.08 8.75 -9.64
CA GLY A 71 3.69 8.50 -10.95
C GLY A 71 3.06 7.36 -11.76
N ILE A 72 2.20 6.53 -11.15
CA ILE A 72 1.57 5.36 -11.81
C ILE A 72 0.05 5.38 -11.74
N ILE A 73 -0.55 6.23 -10.90
CA ILE A 73 -1.99 6.21 -10.64
C ILE A 73 -2.82 6.58 -11.88
N SER A 74 -2.26 7.38 -12.78
CA SER A 74 -2.89 7.73 -14.06
C SER A 74 -3.03 6.57 -15.04
N GLU A 75 -2.26 5.49 -14.84
CA GLU A 75 -2.30 4.29 -15.68
C GLU A 75 -3.33 3.26 -15.16
N VAL A 76 -3.93 3.53 -14.00
CA VAL A 76 -4.86 2.62 -13.33
C VAL A 76 -6.30 3.04 -13.67
N PRO A 77 -7.15 2.11 -14.13
CA PRO A 77 -8.56 2.39 -14.34
C PRO A 77 -9.22 2.96 -13.08
N GLN A 78 -10.06 3.99 -13.22
CA GLN A 78 -10.73 4.68 -12.09
C GLN A 78 -11.47 3.75 -11.11
N ASN A 79 -12.07 2.67 -11.64
CA ASN A 79 -12.77 1.66 -10.84
C ASN A 79 -11.83 0.68 -10.11
N GLN A 80 -10.54 0.74 -10.38
CA GLN A 80 -9.48 -0.06 -9.74
C GLN A 80 -8.58 0.80 -8.83
N ILE A 81 -8.88 2.09 -8.69
CA ILE A 81 -8.19 2.97 -7.73
C ILE A 81 -8.88 2.81 -6.37
N PRO A 82 -8.14 2.42 -5.31
CA PRO A 82 -8.65 2.38 -3.94
C PRO A 82 -9.19 3.75 -3.50
N ALA A 83 -10.27 3.79 -2.71
CA ALA A 83 -10.96 5.05 -2.42
C ALA A 83 -10.08 6.02 -1.63
N LEU A 84 -9.24 5.52 -0.73
CA LEU A 84 -8.28 6.31 0.04
C LEU A 84 -7.16 6.92 -0.82
N LEU A 85 -6.96 6.43 -2.05
CA LEU A 85 -5.94 6.90 -2.99
C LEU A 85 -6.49 7.78 -4.12
N ARG A 86 -7.81 8.03 -4.14
CA ARG A 86 -8.42 9.04 -5.02
C ARG A 86 -8.11 10.46 -4.53
#